data_AF-A0A2N2YMU5-F1
#
_entry.id   AF-A0A2N2YMU5-F1
#
_cell.length_a   1.000
_cell.length_b   1.000
_cell.length_c   1.000
_cell.angle_alpha   90.00
_cell.angle_beta   90.00
_cell.angle_gamma   90.00
#
_symmetry.space_group_name_H-M   'P 1'
#
loop_
_entity.id
_entity.type
_entity.pdbx_description
1 polymer ?
#
loop_
_entity_poly.entity_id
_entity_poly.type
_entity_poly.pdbx_seq_one_letter_code
_entity_poly.pdbx_strand_id
1 'polypeptide(L)'
;MLFTMKNRTYLIFLLFYLMQSNGFAQNSTIELTFSADSLGQEVLLDSVYVKNLYQNCDTVLYPPNLILEIDTLTTGISSVIVSENSLVIYPNYPNPIIDKSFVKIYVPERISIKIKVSNLLGQSILNYSGQLSKGTSTFEFTSGRETVYFLTVEYNGISKSIKMISPISSTNECTLSFKTTDEDDYFKTIQIGNEFCFAPGDRLLFAGYSYLGESGLLDIPSADSNYEFQFATNVPCPGLDSLYYKGKYYHTIQIFSQCWIKENMDVGIMIQSAEAQTNNNIIEKYCMGDYEPSCNIFGGLYFWNEMMTYTNETGGQGICPEGWHVPEDMEWQILEGAVDSNYRIGDPLWMNNSFRGSDVGGNLKQKGTTLWQPPNTGATDAFGFMALPAGYFVQNAFWGPEYKAYLWTSEYPQKYYRNMDWNQAKVRRNDGGNEAAFSVRCVKD
;
A
#
# COMPACT_ATOMS: atom_id res chain seq x y z
N MET A 1 -65.51 -36.25 49.29
CA MET A 1 -66.32 -35.08 48.90
C MET A 1 -65.61 -34.44 47.69
N LEU A 2 -66.27 -34.46 46.52
CA LEU A 2 -65.99 -33.83 45.21
C LEU A 2 -64.58 -33.93 44.59
N PHE A 3 -64.33 -34.71 43.52
CA PHE A 3 -64.55 -34.47 42.07
C PHE A 3 -63.84 -33.22 41.49
N THR A 4 -62.85 -33.40 40.59
CA THR A 4 -62.94 -33.12 39.13
C THR A 4 -61.57 -32.90 38.43
N MET A 5 -61.42 -33.53 37.25
CA MET A 5 -60.82 -33.02 35.99
C MET A 5 -59.29 -32.76 35.96
N LYS A 6 -58.52 -33.01 34.89
CA LYS A 6 -58.79 -33.51 33.53
C LYS A 6 -57.43 -33.91 32.93
N ASN A 7 -57.35 -35.13 32.41
CA ASN A 7 -56.44 -35.47 31.32
C ASN A 7 -56.82 -34.60 30.11
N ARG A 8 -55.91 -33.75 29.59
CA ARG A 8 -55.81 -33.24 28.20
C ARG A 8 -55.11 -31.87 28.13
N THR A 9 -53.78 -31.83 28.27
CA THR A 9 -53.00 -30.65 27.84
C THR A 9 -51.53 -30.93 27.49
N TYR A 10 -51.17 -32.18 27.15
CA TYR A 10 -49.79 -32.54 26.81
C TYR A 10 -49.56 -32.83 25.31
N LEU A 11 -50.47 -32.38 24.43
CA LEU A 11 -50.39 -32.68 22.99
C LEU A 11 -50.58 -31.44 22.07
N ILE A 12 -50.27 -30.24 22.56
CA ILE A 12 -50.26 -29.01 21.74
C ILE A 12 -48.95 -28.20 21.90
N PHE A 13 -48.09 -28.53 22.87
CA PHE A 13 -46.78 -27.87 23.03
C PHE A 13 -45.61 -28.56 22.28
N LEU A 14 -45.90 -29.60 21.48
CA LEU A 14 -44.89 -30.37 20.76
C LEU A 14 -44.90 -30.12 19.23
N LEU A 15 -45.54 -29.04 18.79
CA LEU A 15 -45.59 -28.61 17.38
C LEU A 15 -45.02 -27.19 17.14
N PHE A 16 -44.38 -26.60 18.15
CA PHE A 16 -43.66 -25.32 18.04
C PHE A 16 -42.14 -25.45 18.28
N TYR A 17 -41.59 -26.67 18.13
CA TYR A 17 -40.15 -26.93 18.21
C TYR A 17 -39.53 -27.38 16.86
N LEU A 18 -40.20 -27.06 15.76
CA LEU A 18 -39.70 -27.26 14.40
C LEU A 18 -39.99 -26.01 13.55
N MET A 19 -39.70 -24.82 14.08
CA MET A 19 -39.18 -23.78 13.20
C MET A 19 -37.69 -24.05 13.08
N GLN A 20 -37.36 -24.75 12.01
CA GLN A 20 -36.02 -24.76 11.45
C GLN A 20 -35.54 -23.31 11.44
N SER A 21 -34.58 -22.97 12.30
CA SER A 21 -33.60 -21.98 11.90
C SER A 21 -32.84 -22.63 10.74
N ASN A 22 -33.42 -22.55 9.55
CA ASN A 22 -32.61 -22.45 8.34
C ASN A 22 -31.89 -21.12 8.51
N GLY A 23 -30.84 -21.11 9.33
CA GLY A 23 -29.75 -20.18 9.11
C GLY A 23 -29.23 -20.57 7.75
N PHE A 24 -29.75 -19.92 6.72
CA PHE A 24 -28.98 -19.79 5.50
C PHE A 24 -27.66 -19.20 5.99
N ALA A 25 -26.59 -20.00 5.93
CA ALA A 25 -25.26 -19.44 5.85
C ALA A 25 -25.29 -18.65 4.55
N GLN A 26 -25.65 -17.37 4.65
CA GLN A 26 -25.54 -16.44 3.55
C GLN A 26 -24.04 -16.28 3.38
N ASN A 27 -23.50 -16.69 2.22
CA ASN A 27 -22.15 -16.31 1.82
C ASN A 27 -22.05 -14.80 2.05
N SER A 28 -21.32 -14.37 3.07
CA SER A 28 -21.06 -12.96 3.31
C SER A 28 -19.92 -12.59 2.38
N THR A 29 -20.27 -12.17 1.19
CA THR A 29 -19.34 -11.50 0.28
C THR A 29 -19.23 -10.05 0.75
N ILE A 30 -18.01 -9.55 0.93
CA ILE A 30 -17.73 -8.14 1.13
C ILE A 30 -17.46 -7.53 -0.24
N GLU A 31 -18.16 -6.44 -0.56
CA GLU A 31 -17.96 -5.67 -1.78
C GLU A 31 -17.16 -4.40 -1.48
N LEU A 32 -15.93 -4.31 -2.01
CA LEU A 32 -15.11 -3.11 -1.91
C LEU A 32 -15.15 -2.35 -3.24
N THR A 33 -15.68 -1.13 -3.21
CA THR A 33 -15.74 -0.27 -4.39
C THR A 33 -14.70 0.83 -4.29
N PHE A 34 -14.23 1.32 -5.44
CA PHE A 34 -13.20 2.34 -5.49
C PHE A 34 -13.63 3.54 -6.34
N SER A 35 -13.52 4.73 -5.76
CA SER A 35 -13.75 6.01 -6.42
C SER A 35 -12.55 6.94 -6.22
N ALA A 36 -12.55 8.10 -6.87
CA ALA A 36 -11.51 9.10 -6.64
C ALA A 36 -12.04 10.52 -6.77
N ASP A 37 -11.43 11.42 -6.00
CA ASP A 37 -11.73 12.85 -5.96
C ASP A 37 -10.45 13.69 -5.93
N SER A 38 -10.53 14.89 -6.50
CA SER A 38 -9.55 15.95 -6.27
C SER A 38 -10.28 17.27 -6.09
N LEU A 39 -10.23 17.80 -4.87
CA LEU A 39 -10.81 19.10 -4.52
C LEU A 39 -12.33 19.19 -4.81
N GLY A 40 -13.06 18.10 -4.57
CA GLY A 40 -14.51 18.00 -4.80
C GLY A 40 -14.88 17.75 -6.27
N GLN A 41 -13.93 17.35 -7.10
CA GLN A 41 -14.16 16.92 -8.47
C GLN A 41 -13.80 15.45 -8.64
N GLU A 42 -14.73 14.68 -9.20
CA GLU A 42 -14.52 13.28 -9.54
C GLU A 42 -13.31 13.09 -10.46
N VAL A 43 -12.46 12.12 -10.11
CA VAL A 43 -11.27 11.73 -10.88
C VAL A 43 -11.50 10.32 -11.42
N LEU A 44 -11.23 10.13 -12.72
CA LEU A 44 -11.25 8.80 -13.32
C LEU A 44 -9.98 8.04 -12.93
N LEU A 45 -10.17 6.87 -12.32
CA LEU A 45 -9.10 5.92 -12.05
C LEU A 45 -8.79 5.12 -13.31
N ASP A 46 -7.50 4.91 -13.59
CA ASP A 46 -7.01 4.03 -14.64
C ASP A 46 -6.96 2.56 -14.16
N SER A 47 -6.62 2.36 -12.88
CA SER A 47 -6.58 1.05 -12.24
C SER A 47 -6.50 1.20 -10.72
N VAL A 48 -6.81 0.11 -10.01
CA VAL A 48 -6.61 -0.01 -8.55
C VAL A 48 -5.81 -1.27 -8.26
N TYR A 49 -4.62 -1.11 -7.68
CA TYR A 49 -3.84 -2.22 -7.13
C TYR A 49 -4.31 -2.52 -5.71
N VAL A 50 -4.55 -3.79 -5.41
CA VAL A 50 -4.94 -4.27 -4.08
C VAL A 50 -3.98 -5.35 -3.65
N LYS A 51 -3.41 -5.23 -2.46
CA LYS A 51 -2.45 -6.20 -1.90
C LYS A 51 -2.84 -6.59 -0.49
N ASN A 52 -2.89 -7.89 -0.24
CA ASN A 52 -2.98 -8.40 1.11
C ASN A 52 -1.58 -8.42 1.75
N LEU A 53 -1.43 -7.69 2.86
CA LEU A 53 -0.15 -7.53 3.54
C LEU A 53 0.27 -8.76 4.36
N TYR A 54 -0.67 -9.65 4.68
CA TYR A 54 -0.41 -10.88 5.44
C TYR A 54 -0.26 -12.11 4.54
N GLN A 55 -1.03 -12.18 3.44
CA GLN A 55 -1.15 -13.41 2.66
C GLN A 55 -0.37 -13.44 1.33
N ASN A 56 0.48 -12.45 1.08
CA ASN A 56 1.35 -12.37 -0.11
C ASN A 56 0.61 -12.64 -1.44
N CYS A 57 -0.61 -12.12 -1.57
CA CYS A 57 -1.31 -12.02 -2.83
C CYS A 57 -1.68 -10.56 -3.13
N ASP A 58 -1.91 -10.30 -4.40
CA ASP A 58 -2.38 -9.03 -4.90
C ASP A 58 -3.26 -9.22 -6.15
N THR A 59 -3.94 -8.14 -6.53
CA THR A 59 -4.74 -8.05 -7.74
C THR A 59 -4.75 -6.61 -8.26
N VAL A 60 -5.16 -6.43 -9.52
CA VAL A 60 -5.39 -5.11 -10.12
C VAL A 60 -6.76 -5.07 -10.77
N LEU A 61 -7.56 -4.07 -10.40
CA LEU A 61 -8.87 -3.79 -10.97
C LEU A 61 -8.74 -2.72 -12.05
N TYR A 62 -9.62 -2.78 -13.06
CA TYR A 62 -9.62 -1.84 -14.19
C TYR A 62 -11.04 -1.37 -14.50
N PRO A 63 -11.23 -0.10 -14.92
CA PRO A 63 -12.52 0.39 -15.37
C PRO A 63 -13.12 -0.45 -16.50
N PRO A 64 -14.46 -0.57 -16.58
CA PRO A 64 -15.44 0.05 -15.70
C PRO A 64 -15.69 -0.71 -14.38
N ASN A 65 -15.01 -1.84 -14.15
CA ASN A 65 -15.24 -2.68 -12.98
C ASN A 65 -14.17 -2.46 -11.91
N LEU A 66 -14.43 -1.50 -11.02
CA LEU A 66 -13.58 -1.17 -9.86
C LEU A 66 -14.21 -1.70 -8.58
N ILE A 67 -14.55 -2.99 -8.59
CA ILE A 67 -15.17 -3.70 -7.48
C ILE A 67 -14.30 -4.91 -7.16
N LEU A 68 -13.92 -5.07 -5.88
CA LEU A 68 -13.32 -6.29 -5.36
C LEU A 68 -14.36 -7.01 -4.50
N GLU A 69 -14.76 -8.20 -4.95
CA GLU A 69 -15.60 -9.11 -4.18
C GLU A 69 -14.70 -10.03 -3.35
N ILE A 70 -14.93 -10.06 -2.04
CA ILE A 70 -14.20 -10.89 -1.08
C ILE A 70 -15.18 -11.83 -0.39
N ASP A 71 -15.06 -13.12 -0.64
CA ASP A 71 -15.85 -14.13 0.05
C ASP A 71 -15.26 -14.41 1.44
N THR A 72 -16.01 -14.10 2.51
CA THR A 72 -15.51 -14.19 3.90
C THR A 72 -15.80 -15.51 4.60
N LEU A 73 -16.45 -16.47 3.92
CA LEU A 73 -16.82 -17.77 4.47
C LEU A 73 -16.00 -18.91 3.86
N THR A 74 -14.91 -19.28 4.51
CA THR A 74 -14.30 -20.61 4.35
C THR A 74 -15.07 -21.65 5.16
N THR A 75 -16.34 -21.92 4.82
CA THR A 75 -16.83 -23.29 5.06
C THR A 75 -16.13 -24.17 4.03
N GLY A 76 -15.47 -25.24 4.47
CA GLY A 76 -14.74 -26.19 3.62
C GLY A 76 -15.65 -27.00 2.66
N ILE A 77 -16.45 -26.30 1.87
CA ILE A 77 -17.23 -26.81 0.76
C ILE A 77 -16.85 -25.91 -0.41
N SER A 78 -15.93 -26.41 -1.23
CA SER A 78 -15.60 -25.86 -2.53
C SER A 78 -16.87 -25.80 -3.37
N SER A 79 -17.53 -24.64 -3.42
CA SER A 79 -18.66 -24.45 -4.33
C SER A 79 -18.15 -24.03 -5.70
N VAL A 80 -18.48 -24.88 -6.68
CA VAL A 80 -18.21 -24.77 -8.11
C VAL A 80 -16.75 -25.00 -8.50
N ILE A 81 -16.46 -26.28 -8.74
CA ILE A 81 -15.39 -26.74 -9.62
C ILE A 81 -15.54 -26.04 -10.98
N VAL A 82 -14.89 -24.90 -11.17
CA VAL A 82 -14.39 -24.55 -12.50
C VAL A 82 -13.23 -25.52 -12.71
N SER A 83 -13.45 -26.47 -13.62
CA SER A 83 -12.60 -27.64 -13.80
C SER A 83 -11.11 -27.33 -13.65
N GLU A 84 -10.43 -28.10 -12.79
CA GLU A 84 -8.96 -28.21 -12.65
C GLU A 84 -8.26 -28.63 -13.97
N ASN A 85 -8.94 -28.54 -15.12
CA ASN A 85 -8.59 -29.10 -16.41
C ASN A 85 -8.70 -28.08 -17.57
N SER A 86 -8.61 -26.77 -17.33
CA SER A 86 -8.70 -25.77 -18.42
C SER A 86 -7.39 -25.01 -18.66
N LEU A 87 -7.10 -24.70 -19.93
CA LEU A 87 -5.99 -23.85 -20.36
C LEU A 87 -6.10 -22.47 -19.68
N VAL A 88 -4.99 -21.93 -19.17
CA VAL A 88 -4.93 -20.55 -18.66
C VAL A 88 -3.78 -19.79 -19.33
N ILE A 89 -4.04 -18.54 -19.75
CA ILE A 89 -3.03 -17.60 -20.20
C ILE A 89 -2.96 -16.49 -19.16
N TYR A 90 -1.79 -16.27 -18.58
CA TYR A 90 -1.59 -15.19 -17.62
C TYR A 90 -1.29 -13.88 -18.37
N PRO A 91 -1.69 -12.72 -17.83
CA PRO A 91 -1.29 -11.42 -18.37
C PRO A 91 0.22 -11.33 -18.56
N ASN A 92 0.64 -10.62 -19.60
CA ASN A 92 2.06 -10.45 -19.91
C ASN A 92 2.70 -9.43 -18.95
N TYR A 93 3.97 -9.64 -18.58
CA TYR A 93 4.75 -8.67 -17.80
C TYR A 93 6.16 -8.47 -18.40
N PRO A 94 6.64 -7.23 -18.55
CA PRO A 94 5.91 -5.98 -18.34
C PRO A 94 4.82 -5.72 -19.41
N ASN A 95 3.74 -5.06 -19.01
CA ASN A 95 2.72 -4.47 -19.88
C ASN A 95 2.44 -3.03 -19.41
N PRO A 96 2.76 -1.97 -20.18
CA PRO A 96 3.19 -1.98 -21.58
C PRO A 96 4.61 -2.55 -21.80
N ILE A 97 4.82 -3.16 -22.97
CA ILE A 97 6.07 -3.78 -23.42
C ILE A 97 7.03 -2.70 -23.89
N ILE A 98 8.21 -2.60 -23.28
CA ILE A 98 9.25 -1.63 -23.68
C ILE A 98 10.27 -2.25 -24.66
N ASP A 99 10.65 -3.50 -24.40
CA ASP A 99 11.58 -4.29 -25.24
C ASP A 99 11.05 -5.72 -25.36
N LYS A 100 10.95 -6.40 -24.22
CA LYS A 100 10.40 -7.74 -24.09
C LYS A 100 9.39 -7.84 -22.96
N SER A 101 8.55 -8.85 -23.04
CA SER A 101 7.57 -9.22 -22.03
C SER A 101 7.44 -10.73 -21.95
N PHE A 102 7.07 -11.22 -20.78
CA PHE A 102 6.92 -12.64 -20.51
C PHE A 102 5.44 -12.99 -20.39
N VAL A 103 5.04 -14.10 -21.00
CA VAL A 103 3.68 -14.65 -20.97
C VAL A 103 3.76 -16.06 -20.40
N LYS A 104 3.00 -16.32 -19.35
CA LYS A 104 2.86 -17.67 -18.80
C LYS A 104 1.62 -18.34 -19.37
N ILE A 105 1.73 -19.63 -19.65
CA ILE A 105 0.65 -20.48 -20.12
C ILE A 105 0.61 -21.73 -19.25
N TYR A 106 -0.50 -21.97 -18.56
CA TYR A 106 -0.75 -23.21 -17.84
C TYR A 106 -1.54 -24.17 -18.73
N VAL A 107 -1.03 -25.40 -18.85
CA VAL A 107 -1.75 -26.51 -19.48
C VAL A 107 -2.01 -27.63 -18.47
N PRO A 108 -3.23 -28.21 -18.44
CA PRO A 108 -3.62 -29.22 -17.46
C PRO A 108 -3.02 -30.61 -17.70
N GLU A 109 -2.52 -30.86 -18.91
CA GLU A 109 -1.90 -32.12 -19.34
C GLU A 109 -0.85 -31.86 -20.43
N ARG A 110 -0.03 -32.88 -20.72
CA ARG A 110 0.97 -32.78 -21.79
C ARG A 110 0.26 -32.72 -23.14
N ILE A 111 0.36 -31.60 -23.84
CA ILE A 111 -0.39 -31.39 -25.08
C ILE A 111 0.33 -30.49 -26.08
N SER A 112 -0.05 -30.60 -27.36
CA SER A 112 0.34 -29.66 -28.39
C SER A 112 -0.54 -28.41 -28.34
N ILE A 113 0.10 -27.23 -28.31
CA ILE A 113 -0.58 -25.94 -28.38
C ILE A 113 -0.19 -25.20 -29.65
N LYS A 114 -1.06 -24.30 -30.10
CA LYS A 114 -0.74 -23.27 -31.09
C LYS A 114 -0.86 -21.90 -30.43
N ILE A 115 0.15 -21.06 -30.61
CA ILE A 115 0.11 -19.67 -30.18
C ILE A 115 0.13 -18.80 -31.43
N LYS A 116 -0.84 -17.91 -31.56
CA LYS A 116 -0.94 -16.93 -32.63
C LYS A 116 -0.87 -15.54 -32.01
N VAL A 117 0.01 -14.68 -32.53
CA VAL A 117 0.00 -13.25 -32.23
C VAL A 117 -0.57 -12.51 -33.42
N SER A 118 -1.51 -11.60 -33.16
CA SER A 118 -2.17 -10.78 -34.17
C SER A 118 -2.13 -9.30 -33.84
N ASN A 119 -2.19 -8.45 -34.86
CA ASN A 119 -2.27 -7.00 -34.70
C ASN A 119 -3.72 -6.52 -34.47
N LEU A 120 -3.93 -5.22 -34.34
CA LEU A 120 -5.25 -4.61 -34.11
C LEU A 120 -6.27 -4.93 -35.22
N LEU A 121 -5.82 -5.20 -36.45
CA LEU A 121 -6.67 -5.59 -37.58
C LEU A 121 -6.98 -7.10 -37.61
N GLY A 122 -6.52 -7.86 -36.60
CA GLY A 122 -6.68 -9.32 -36.51
C GLY A 122 -5.76 -10.11 -37.44
N GLN A 123 -4.82 -9.45 -38.13
CA GLN A 123 -3.86 -10.12 -39.01
C GLN A 123 -2.85 -10.90 -38.18
N SER A 124 -2.61 -12.16 -38.54
CA SER A 124 -1.59 -13.00 -37.89
C SER A 124 -0.21 -12.48 -38.26
N ILE A 125 0.58 -12.09 -37.26
CA ILE A 125 1.95 -11.58 -37.47
C ILE A 125 3.02 -12.53 -36.93
N LEU A 126 2.67 -13.42 -36.00
CA LEU A 126 3.55 -14.47 -35.51
C LEU A 126 2.74 -15.72 -35.16
N ASN A 127 3.31 -16.89 -35.43
CA ASN A 127 2.76 -18.18 -35.04
C ASN A 127 3.83 -19.05 -34.38
N TYR A 128 3.43 -19.78 -33.35
CA TYR A 128 4.24 -20.78 -32.67
C TYR A 128 3.42 -22.07 -32.53
N SER A 129 4.09 -23.21 -32.64
CA SER A 129 3.49 -24.52 -32.39
C SER A 129 4.51 -25.38 -31.67
N GLY A 130 4.08 -26.03 -30.59
CA GLY A 130 4.95 -26.84 -29.76
C GLY A 130 4.17 -27.77 -28.84
N GLN A 131 4.87 -28.70 -28.20
CA GLN A 131 4.32 -29.49 -27.10
C GLN A 131 4.73 -28.89 -25.76
N LEU A 132 3.75 -28.72 -24.87
CA LEU A 132 3.98 -28.34 -23.48
C LEU A 132 3.71 -29.52 -22.56
N SER A 133 4.51 -29.66 -21.52
CA SER A 133 4.23 -30.58 -20.40
C SER A 133 3.16 -29.98 -19.50
N LYS A 134 2.45 -30.83 -18.74
CA LYS A 134 1.52 -30.38 -17.69
C LYS A 134 2.20 -29.35 -16.78
N GLY A 135 1.51 -28.26 -16.48
CA GLY A 135 2.01 -27.17 -15.64
C GLY A 135 2.18 -25.87 -16.41
N THR A 136 2.91 -24.94 -15.81
CA THR A 136 3.09 -23.59 -16.34
C THR A 136 4.37 -23.49 -17.17
N SER A 137 4.25 -22.92 -18.36
CA SER A 137 5.33 -22.67 -19.31
C SER A 137 5.47 -21.16 -19.55
N THR A 138 6.70 -20.67 -19.63
CA THR A 138 6.98 -19.24 -19.86
C THR A 138 7.45 -19.01 -21.29
N PHE A 139 6.88 -17.99 -21.92
CA PHE A 139 7.27 -17.49 -23.23
C PHE A 139 7.77 -16.06 -23.11
N GLU A 140 8.92 -15.77 -23.71
CA GLU A 140 9.41 -14.40 -23.90
C GLU A 140 8.92 -13.88 -25.25
N PHE A 141 8.22 -12.75 -25.23
CA PHE A 141 7.72 -12.01 -26.37
C PHE A 141 8.49 -10.70 -26.53
N THR A 142 9.01 -10.42 -27.72
CA THR A 142 9.62 -9.14 -28.06
C THR A 142 8.69 -8.39 -29.02
N SER A 143 8.35 -7.15 -28.69
CA SER A 143 7.50 -6.31 -29.53
C SER A 143 8.23 -5.88 -30.81
N GLY A 144 7.47 -5.83 -31.91
CA GLY A 144 7.93 -5.39 -33.23
C GLY A 144 7.30 -4.04 -33.62
N ARG A 145 6.72 -3.98 -34.82
CA ARG A 145 6.20 -2.75 -35.45
C ARG A 145 4.82 -2.27 -34.98
N GLU A 146 4.08 -3.12 -34.27
CA GLU A 146 2.70 -2.84 -33.88
C GLU A 146 2.67 -2.28 -32.46
N THR A 147 1.65 -1.48 -32.14
CA THR A 147 1.47 -0.91 -30.80
C THR A 147 0.51 -1.73 -29.93
N VAL A 148 -0.29 -2.60 -30.55
CA VAL A 148 -1.23 -3.51 -29.88
C VAL A 148 -1.10 -4.90 -30.49
N TYR A 149 -0.94 -5.87 -29.60
CA TYR A 149 -0.83 -7.29 -29.91
C TYR A 149 -1.92 -8.07 -29.20
N PHE A 150 -2.47 -9.08 -29.86
CA PHE A 150 -3.31 -10.09 -29.24
C PHE A 150 -2.62 -11.43 -29.35
N LEU A 151 -2.20 -11.98 -28.20
CA LEU A 151 -1.66 -13.34 -28.12
C LEU A 151 -2.80 -14.30 -27.82
N THR A 152 -3.04 -15.22 -28.73
CA THR A 152 -4.09 -16.22 -28.69
C THR A 152 -3.48 -17.60 -28.59
N VAL A 153 -3.89 -18.39 -27.60
CA VAL A 153 -3.48 -19.79 -27.45
C VAL A 153 -4.68 -20.67 -27.78
N GLU A 154 -4.48 -21.58 -28.73
CA GLU A 154 -5.46 -22.57 -29.15
C GLU A 154 -5.14 -23.94 -28.52
N TYR A 155 -6.14 -24.53 -27.88
CA TYR A 155 -6.11 -25.81 -27.16
C TYR A 155 -7.41 -26.56 -27.41
N ASN A 156 -7.37 -27.78 -27.98
CA ASN A 156 -8.56 -28.65 -28.15
C ASN A 156 -9.81 -27.94 -28.71
N GLY A 157 -9.64 -27.00 -29.64
CA GLY A 157 -10.74 -26.21 -30.25
C GLY A 157 -11.22 -25.01 -29.42
N ILE A 158 -10.64 -24.77 -28.25
CA ILE A 158 -10.83 -23.60 -27.39
C ILE A 158 -9.68 -22.61 -27.67
N SER A 159 -10.03 -21.34 -27.82
CA SER A 159 -9.05 -20.25 -27.94
C SER A 159 -9.18 -19.31 -26.75
N LYS A 160 -8.06 -19.01 -26.08
CA LYS A 160 -7.97 -17.92 -25.10
C LYS A 160 -7.03 -16.85 -25.63
N SER A 161 -7.26 -15.60 -25.26
CA SER A 161 -6.45 -14.48 -25.74
C SER A 161 -6.14 -13.47 -24.63
N ILE A 162 -4.96 -12.86 -24.71
CA ILE A 162 -4.58 -11.69 -23.91
C ILE A 162 -4.19 -10.53 -24.84
N LYS A 163 -4.43 -9.30 -24.38
CA LYS A 163 -3.99 -8.08 -25.06
C LYS A 163 -2.66 -7.61 -24.47
N MET A 164 -1.70 -7.32 -25.34
CA MET A 164 -0.38 -6.80 -24.96
C MET A 164 -0.15 -5.46 -25.68
N ILE A 165 0.33 -4.44 -24.98
CA ILE A 165 0.48 -3.09 -25.53
C ILE A 165 1.96 -2.75 -25.59
N SER A 166 2.46 -2.22 -26.71
CA SER A 166 3.82 -1.69 -26.85
C SER A 166 3.74 -0.22 -27.24
N PRO A 167 4.18 0.73 -26.38
CA PRO A 167 4.13 2.15 -26.71
C PRO A 167 5.25 2.54 -27.69
N ILE A 168 6.25 1.68 -27.87
CA ILE A 168 7.38 1.88 -28.78
C ILE A 168 7.24 0.90 -29.95
N SER A 169 7.19 1.43 -31.17
CA SER A 169 7.26 0.61 -32.38
C SER A 169 8.73 0.39 -32.77
N SER A 170 9.18 -0.86 -32.79
CA SER A 170 10.49 -1.25 -33.31
C SER A 170 10.43 -1.46 -34.82
N THR A 171 11.55 -1.29 -35.54
CA THR A 171 11.66 -1.68 -36.96
C THR A 171 11.75 -3.20 -37.16
N ASN A 172 12.07 -3.93 -36.08
CA ASN A 172 12.23 -5.38 -36.08
C ASN A 172 10.87 -6.11 -36.07
N GLU A 173 10.89 -7.37 -36.54
CA GLU A 173 9.74 -8.26 -36.41
C GLU A 173 9.58 -8.72 -34.96
N CYS A 174 8.35 -8.97 -34.53
CA CYS A 174 8.11 -9.52 -33.19
C CYS A 174 8.61 -10.95 -33.11
N THR A 175 9.05 -11.38 -31.93
CA THR A 175 9.50 -12.76 -31.69
C THR A 175 8.80 -13.36 -30.47
N LEU A 176 8.69 -14.69 -30.45
CA LEU A 176 8.15 -15.45 -29.34
C LEU A 176 9.03 -16.68 -29.12
N SER A 177 9.64 -16.79 -27.94
CA SER A 177 10.53 -17.91 -27.61
C SER A 177 10.10 -18.60 -26.33
N PHE A 178 10.07 -19.93 -26.36
CA PHE A 178 9.85 -20.75 -25.16
C PHE A 178 11.11 -20.71 -24.29
N LYS A 179 10.95 -20.45 -22.99
CA LYS A 179 12.06 -20.42 -22.02
C LYS A 179 12.02 -21.69 -21.15
N THR A 180 13.08 -22.48 -21.22
CA THR A 180 13.32 -23.57 -20.27
C THR A 180 13.88 -22.96 -18.99
N THR A 181 13.15 -23.14 -17.88
CA THR A 181 13.47 -22.72 -16.51
C THR A 181 14.95 -22.64 -16.17
N ASP A 182 15.40 -21.44 -15.79
CA ASP A 182 16.33 -21.09 -14.70
C ASP A 182 16.48 -19.56 -14.70
N GLU A 183 15.50 -18.87 -14.11
CA GLU A 183 15.56 -17.46 -13.66
C GLU A 183 14.34 -17.24 -12.75
N ASP A 184 14.41 -17.83 -11.56
CA ASP A 184 13.56 -17.47 -10.43
C ASP A 184 13.92 -16.05 -10.00
N ASP A 185 13.10 -15.04 -10.35
CA ASP A 185 12.84 -13.91 -9.43
C ASP A 185 11.72 -12.90 -9.79
N TYR A 186 10.90 -13.10 -10.83
CA TYR A 186 9.93 -12.05 -11.23
C TYR A 186 8.45 -12.38 -11.12
N PHE A 187 8.07 -13.54 -10.57
CA PHE A 187 6.65 -13.90 -10.53
C PHE A 187 6.31 -14.70 -9.27
N LYS A 188 5.81 -13.99 -8.27
CA LYS A 188 5.13 -14.61 -7.14
C LYS A 188 3.90 -15.39 -7.63
N THR A 189 3.72 -16.54 -7.03
CA THR A 189 2.72 -17.57 -7.32
C THR A 189 1.31 -16.98 -7.28
N ILE A 190 0.65 -16.85 -8.43
CA ILE A 190 -0.79 -16.59 -8.49
C ILE A 190 -1.50 -17.89 -8.09
N GLN A 191 -2.18 -17.89 -6.96
CA GLN A 191 -3.10 -18.94 -6.53
C GLN A 191 -4.19 -19.09 -7.59
N ILE A 192 -4.42 -20.33 -8.05
CA ILE A 192 -5.48 -20.68 -8.98
C ILE A 192 -6.72 -20.98 -8.14
N GLY A 193 -7.61 -19.99 -8.06
CA GLY A 193 -8.89 -20.02 -7.35
C GLY A 193 -9.43 -18.59 -7.41
N ASN A 194 -10.69 -18.42 -7.78
CA ASN A 194 -11.26 -17.13 -8.18
C ASN A 194 -11.59 -16.21 -6.98
N GLU A 195 -10.76 -16.25 -5.94
CA GLU A 195 -11.00 -15.61 -4.65
C GLU A 195 -9.73 -14.85 -4.27
N PHE A 196 -9.86 -13.53 -4.07
CA PHE A 196 -8.77 -12.74 -3.54
C PHE A 196 -8.41 -13.28 -2.16
N CYS A 197 -7.12 -13.57 -1.92
CA CYS A 197 -6.73 -14.19 -0.66
C CYS A 197 -6.95 -13.20 0.49
N PHE A 198 -7.86 -13.56 1.39
CA PHE A 198 -8.29 -12.71 2.49
C PHE A 198 -8.79 -13.57 3.64
N ALA A 199 -8.36 -13.23 4.84
CA ALA A 199 -8.98 -13.67 6.07
C ALA A 199 -9.53 -12.43 6.82
N PRO A 200 -10.66 -12.54 7.53
CA PRO A 200 -11.12 -11.47 8.39
C PRO A 200 -10.03 -11.00 9.35
N GLY A 201 -9.78 -9.69 9.38
CA GLY A 201 -8.67 -9.09 10.13
C GLY A 201 -7.40 -8.85 9.31
N ASP A 202 -7.34 -9.34 8.07
CA ASP A 202 -6.23 -9.01 7.18
C ASP A 202 -6.27 -7.54 6.76
N ARG A 203 -5.09 -6.93 6.75
CA ARG A 203 -4.88 -5.55 6.32
C ARG A 203 -4.54 -5.51 4.84
N LEU A 204 -5.24 -4.66 4.11
CA LEU A 204 -5.07 -4.46 2.69
C LEU A 204 -4.42 -3.11 2.41
N LEU A 205 -3.54 -3.10 1.41
CA LEU A 205 -3.04 -1.89 0.75
C LEU A 205 -3.81 -1.70 -0.54
N PHE A 206 -4.39 -0.51 -0.70
CA PHE A 206 -5.01 -0.07 -1.94
C PHE A 206 -4.17 1.05 -2.55
N ALA A 207 -3.91 0.99 -3.86
CA ALA A 207 -3.27 2.06 -4.60
C ALA A 207 -4.05 2.36 -5.88
N GLY A 208 -4.64 3.55 -5.94
CA GLY A 208 -5.37 4.07 -7.09
C GLY A 208 -4.45 4.86 -8.01
N TYR A 209 -4.52 4.60 -9.31
CA TYR A 209 -3.73 5.28 -10.33
C TYR A 209 -4.64 6.14 -11.21
N SER A 210 -4.21 7.35 -11.52
CA SER A 210 -4.88 8.23 -12.47
C SER A 210 -3.87 9.09 -13.24
N TYR A 211 -4.37 9.90 -14.16
CA TYR A 211 -3.56 10.92 -14.84
C TYR A 211 -2.94 11.97 -13.89
N LEU A 212 -3.43 12.08 -12.65
CA LEU A 212 -2.89 12.99 -11.63
C LEU A 212 -1.76 12.37 -10.80
N GLY A 213 -1.47 11.08 -10.98
CA GLY A 213 -0.44 10.35 -10.22
C GLY A 213 -1.02 9.12 -9.54
N GLU A 214 -0.54 8.83 -8.33
CA GLU A 214 -0.99 7.68 -7.54
C GLU A 214 -1.33 8.10 -6.11
N SER A 215 -2.30 7.41 -5.52
CA SER A 215 -2.79 7.66 -4.17
C SER A 215 -3.04 6.33 -3.46
N GLY A 216 -2.74 6.25 -2.17
CA GLY A 216 -2.76 5.00 -1.41
C GLY A 216 -3.54 5.07 -0.12
N LEU A 217 -4.13 3.94 0.27
CA LEU A 217 -4.94 3.75 1.47
C LEU A 217 -4.60 2.41 2.12
N LEU A 218 -4.82 2.32 3.43
CA LEU A 218 -4.78 1.07 4.20
C LEU A 218 -6.12 0.88 4.88
N ASP A 219 -6.59 -0.36 4.94
CA ASP A 219 -7.71 -0.72 5.79
C ASP A 219 -7.69 -2.20 6.19
N ILE A 220 -8.50 -2.56 7.17
CA ILE A 220 -8.87 -3.92 7.53
C ILE A 220 -10.36 -4.08 7.19
N PRO A 221 -10.71 -4.46 5.96
CA PRO A 221 -12.11 -4.51 5.53
C PRO A 221 -12.91 -5.50 6.38
N SER A 222 -14.09 -5.07 6.83
CA SER A 222 -15.01 -5.91 7.62
C SER A 222 -16.45 -5.87 7.14
N ALA A 223 -16.75 -5.00 6.18
CA ALA A 223 -18.05 -4.82 5.55
C ALA A 223 -17.89 -4.12 4.20
N ASP A 224 -18.97 -4.11 3.41
CA ASP A 224 -19.02 -3.36 2.15
C ASP A 224 -18.62 -1.92 2.37
N SER A 225 -17.68 -1.42 1.56
CA SER A 225 -17.07 -0.12 1.76
C SER A 225 -16.68 0.51 0.44
N ASN A 226 -16.85 1.83 0.34
CA ASN A 226 -16.32 2.61 -0.77
C ASN A 226 -15.03 3.31 -0.33
N TYR A 227 -13.92 3.00 -0.98
CA TYR A 227 -12.66 3.69 -0.78
C TYR A 227 -12.48 4.78 -1.83
N GLU A 228 -12.52 6.03 -1.38
CA GLU A 228 -12.31 7.19 -2.24
C GLU A 228 -10.85 7.65 -2.16
N PHE A 229 -10.11 7.52 -3.26
CA PHE A 229 -8.75 8.04 -3.37
C PHE A 229 -8.77 9.55 -3.56
N GLN A 230 -8.02 10.26 -2.72
CA GLN A 230 -7.82 11.69 -2.87
C GLN A 230 -6.56 11.96 -3.70
N PHE A 231 -6.66 12.89 -4.66
CA PHE A 231 -5.53 13.34 -5.49
C PHE A 231 -5.09 14.78 -5.22
N ALA A 232 -5.72 15.45 -4.25
CA ALA A 232 -5.29 16.77 -3.81
C ALA A 232 -3.97 16.69 -3.01
N THR A 233 -3.09 17.66 -3.24
CA THR A 233 -1.82 17.81 -2.52
C THR A 233 -1.56 19.28 -2.22
N ASN A 234 -0.70 19.55 -1.23
CA ASN A 234 -0.33 20.91 -0.85
C ASN A 234 -1.52 21.82 -0.50
N VAL A 235 -2.59 21.22 0.03
CA VAL A 235 -3.77 21.90 0.59
C VAL A 235 -4.00 21.42 2.01
N PRO A 236 -4.69 22.18 2.87
CA PRO A 236 -5.02 21.69 4.20
C PRO A 236 -5.96 20.47 4.13
N CYS A 237 -5.95 19.67 5.20
CA CYS A 237 -6.82 18.49 5.27
C CYS A 237 -8.31 18.86 5.14
N PRO A 238 -9.12 18.01 4.47
CA PRO A 238 -10.55 18.26 4.32
C PRO A 238 -11.23 18.53 5.66
N GLY A 239 -11.83 19.73 5.78
CA GLY A 239 -12.54 20.17 6.97
C GLY A 239 -11.68 20.50 8.20
N LEU A 240 -10.34 20.48 8.08
CA LEU A 240 -9.45 20.69 9.22
C LEU A 240 -8.14 21.37 8.80
N ASP A 241 -8.16 22.70 8.68
CA ASP A 241 -6.97 23.48 8.30
C ASP A 241 -5.87 23.47 9.37
N SER A 242 -6.27 23.65 10.61
CA SER A 242 -5.38 23.60 11.77
C SER A 242 -6.14 23.13 13.01
N LEU A 243 -5.38 22.70 14.01
CA LEU A 243 -5.91 22.33 15.33
C LEU A 243 -5.05 22.93 16.46
N TYR A 244 -5.69 23.16 17.60
CA TYR A 244 -5.00 23.57 18.82
C TYR A 244 -4.82 22.38 19.74
N TYR A 245 -3.57 22.04 20.07
CA TYR A 245 -3.25 20.87 20.88
C TYR A 245 -2.09 21.20 21.84
N LYS A 246 -2.27 20.86 23.13
CA LYS A 246 -1.26 21.01 24.19
C LYS A 246 -0.55 22.38 24.22
N GLY A 247 -1.30 23.46 23.96
CA GLY A 247 -0.77 24.82 24.04
C GLY A 247 -0.29 25.43 22.72
N LYS A 248 -0.31 24.67 21.62
CA LYS A 248 0.23 25.09 20.31
C LYS A 248 -0.77 24.87 19.19
N TYR A 249 -0.65 25.67 18.13
CA TYR A 249 -1.37 25.49 16.89
C TYR A 249 -0.54 24.65 15.92
N TYR A 250 -1.19 23.66 15.32
CA TYR A 250 -0.63 22.77 14.32
C TYR A 250 -1.47 22.87 13.05
N HIS A 251 -0.84 23.16 11.92
CA HIS A 251 -1.50 23.11 10.62
C HIS A 251 -1.52 21.68 10.11
N THR A 252 -2.43 21.41 9.20
CA THR A 252 -2.50 20.13 8.51
C THR A 252 -2.06 20.28 7.05
N ILE A 253 -1.69 19.17 6.44
CA ILE A 253 -1.38 19.09 5.03
C ILE A 253 -1.93 17.79 4.47
N GLN A 254 -2.75 17.90 3.43
CA GLN A 254 -3.21 16.79 2.63
C GLN A 254 -2.14 16.46 1.58
N ILE A 255 -1.75 15.19 1.55
CA ILE A 255 -0.87 14.63 0.53
C ILE A 255 -1.56 13.37 0.03
N PHE A 256 -2.29 13.52 -1.08
CA PHE A 256 -3.17 12.49 -1.62
C PHE A 256 -4.20 12.08 -0.57
N SER A 257 -4.41 10.78 -0.36
CA SER A 257 -5.32 10.24 0.66
C SER A 257 -4.81 10.37 2.10
N GLN A 258 -3.57 10.80 2.32
CA GLN A 258 -3.04 10.95 3.68
C GLN A 258 -3.13 12.38 4.18
N CYS A 259 -3.48 12.50 5.45
CA CYS A 259 -3.57 13.76 6.16
C CYS A 259 -2.51 13.81 7.25
N TRP A 260 -1.63 14.81 7.17
CA TRP A 260 -0.47 14.93 8.05
C TRP A 260 -0.53 16.20 8.88
N ILE A 261 -0.03 16.15 10.11
CA ILE A 261 0.37 17.38 10.81
C ILE A 261 1.60 17.95 10.12
N LYS A 262 1.53 19.23 9.77
CA LYS A 262 2.53 19.93 8.97
C LYS A 262 3.77 20.30 9.76
N GLU A 263 3.65 20.53 11.06
CA GLU A 263 4.79 20.74 11.94
C GLU A 263 5.24 19.44 12.62
N ASN A 264 6.50 19.38 13.02
CA ASN A 264 6.94 18.34 13.94
C ASN A 264 6.32 18.58 15.32
N MET A 265 5.95 17.51 16.04
CA MET A 265 5.34 17.60 17.35
C MET A 265 6.23 18.32 18.36
N ASP A 266 5.64 19.22 19.13
CA ASP A 266 6.33 20.08 20.10
C ASP A 266 5.55 20.14 21.42
N VAL A 267 5.35 18.97 22.03
CA VAL A 267 4.48 18.78 23.18
C VAL A 267 5.29 18.32 24.39
N GLY A 268 4.83 18.69 25.58
CA GLY A 268 5.52 18.36 26.81
C GLY A 268 6.57 19.38 27.26
N ILE A 269 7.25 19.05 28.35
CA ILE A 269 8.24 19.90 29.00
C ILE A 269 9.62 19.66 28.39
N MET A 270 10.36 20.73 28.16
CA MET A 270 11.76 20.59 27.76
C MET A 270 12.59 20.11 28.97
N ILE A 271 13.38 19.07 28.75
CA ILE A 271 14.42 18.61 29.68
C ILE A 271 15.81 18.90 29.10
N GLN A 272 16.82 18.92 29.97
CA GLN A 272 18.21 19.16 29.54
C GLN A 272 18.84 17.88 28.99
N SER A 273 19.85 17.99 28.11
CA SER A 273 20.61 16.87 27.55
C SER A 273 21.22 15.90 28.58
N ALA A 274 21.44 16.36 29.82
CA ALA A 274 21.92 15.53 30.93
C ALA A 274 20.82 14.71 31.63
N GLU A 275 19.56 15.03 31.37
CA GLU A 275 18.38 14.37 31.95
C GLU A 275 17.84 13.32 30.97
N ALA A 276 17.16 12.30 31.49
CA ALA A 276 16.57 11.24 30.69
C ALA A 276 15.05 11.40 30.65
N GLN A 277 14.45 11.09 29.49
CA GLN A 277 12.99 10.92 29.40
C GLN A 277 12.56 9.69 30.21
N THR A 278 11.51 9.81 31.01
CA THR A 278 11.05 8.77 31.94
C THR A 278 9.55 8.56 31.91
N ASN A 279 9.11 7.33 32.20
CA ASN A 279 7.69 7.01 32.32
C ASN A 279 7.11 7.59 33.62
N ASN A 280 6.72 8.86 33.58
CA ASN A 280 6.24 9.62 34.72
C ASN A 280 4.91 10.35 34.45
N ASN A 281 4.23 10.01 33.34
CA ASN A 281 3.01 10.65 32.83
C ASN A 281 3.16 12.13 32.43
N ILE A 282 4.39 12.64 32.36
CA ILE A 282 4.70 13.96 31.83
C ILE A 282 5.43 13.73 30.53
N ILE A 283 4.92 14.31 29.44
CA ILE A 283 5.64 14.24 28.17
C ILE A 283 6.89 15.10 28.30
N GLU A 284 8.04 14.52 28.05
CA GLU A 284 9.35 15.15 28.10
C GLU A 284 9.95 15.24 26.69
N LYS A 285 10.67 16.31 26.36
CA LYS A 285 11.29 16.51 25.04
C LYS A 285 12.67 17.11 25.18
N TYR A 286 13.53 16.83 24.20
CA TYR A 286 14.74 17.61 24.00
C TYR A 286 14.49 18.69 22.94
N CYS A 287 15.00 19.90 23.20
CA CYS A 287 15.10 20.96 22.21
C CYS A 287 16.56 21.09 21.78
N MET A 288 16.80 21.24 20.47
CA MET A 288 18.14 21.29 19.88
C MET A 288 19.05 22.28 20.62
N GLY A 289 20.21 21.79 21.08
CA GLY A 289 21.22 22.59 21.77
C GLY A 289 20.80 23.06 23.17
N ASP A 290 19.90 22.35 23.84
CA ASP A 290 19.32 22.73 25.12
C ASP A 290 18.72 24.14 25.11
N TYR A 291 18.07 24.51 24.00
CA TYR A 291 17.50 25.83 23.79
C TYR A 291 16.04 25.74 23.37
N GLU A 292 15.11 26.07 24.28
CA GLU A 292 13.66 25.94 24.06
C GLU A 292 13.15 26.59 22.76
N PRO A 293 13.59 27.80 22.36
CA PRO A 293 13.12 28.40 21.11
C PRO A 293 13.49 27.59 19.85
N SER A 294 14.44 26.67 19.90
CA SER A 294 14.70 25.76 18.78
C SER A 294 13.54 24.80 18.52
N CYS A 295 12.81 24.38 19.56
CA CYS A 295 11.62 23.54 19.41
C CYS A 295 10.49 24.26 18.65
N ASN A 296 10.39 25.59 18.78
CA ASN A 296 9.43 26.37 18.00
C ASN A 296 9.71 26.34 16.49
N ILE A 297 10.94 26.01 16.09
CA ILE A 297 11.34 25.89 14.68
C ILE A 297 11.29 24.42 14.25
N PHE A 298 11.92 23.53 15.01
CA PHE A 298 12.22 22.16 14.58
C PHE A 298 11.29 21.10 15.18
N GLY A 299 10.46 21.46 16.16
CA GLY A 299 9.75 20.52 17.02
C GLY A 299 10.66 19.92 18.10
N GLY A 300 10.06 19.09 18.96
CA GLY A 300 10.77 18.33 19.98
C GLY A 300 11.42 17.06 19.43
N LEU A 301 12.44 16.58 20.14
CA LEU A 301 13.05 15.27 19.91
C LEU A 301 12.63 14.31 21.04
N TYR A 302 12.13 13.14 20.67
CA TYR A 302 11.61 12.14 21.60
C TYR A 302 12.25 10.78 21.35
N PHE A 303 12.64 10.08 22.41
CA PHE A 303 12.91 8.65 22.33
C PHE A 303 11.63 7.93 21.94
N TRP A 304 11.76 6.79 21.28
CA TRP A 304 10.61 6.05 20.76
C TRP A 304 9.57 5.73 21.85
N ASN A 305 10.02 5.30 23.04
CA ASN A 305 9.11 4.99 24.14
C ASN A 305 8.35 6.22 24.64
N GLU A 306 9.02 7.38 24.70
CA GLU A 306 8.39 8.64 25.11
C GLU A 306 7.32 9.07 24.10
N MET A 307 7.68 9.04 22.80
CA MET A 307 6.76 9.30 21.70
C MET A 307 5.52 8.39 21.73
N MET A 308 5.71 7.10 22.00
CA MET A 308 4.63 6.11 22.07
C MET A 308 3.95 6.06 23.44
N THR A 309 4.24 7.02 24.33
CA THR A 309 3.69 7.09 25.70
C THR A 309 3.81 5.76 26.45
N TYR A 310 4.94 5.08 26.23
CA TYR A 310 5.32 3.78 26.79
C TYR A 310 4.38 2.62 26.43
N THR A 311 3.68 2.72 25.31
CA THR A 311 2.92 1.64 24.68
C THR A 311 3.71 1.00 23.53
N ASN A 312 3.33 -0.23 23.14
CA ASN A 312 3.93 -0.95 22.02
C ASN A 312 2.94 -1.17 20.87
N GLU A 313 1.92 -0.31 20.77
CA GLU A 313 0.86 -0.43 19.77
C GLU A 313 1.30 0.23 18.45
N THR A 314 1.53 -0.59 17.42
CA THR A 314 1.70 -0.08 16.05
C THR A 314 0.42 0.63 15.62
N GLY A 315 0.53 1.84 15.06
CA GLY A 315 -0.62 2.71 14.77
C GLY A 315 -1.19 3.39 16.01
N GLY A 316 -0.52 3.31 17.17
CA GLY A 316 -0.97 3.93 18.41
C GLY A 316 -0.89 5.46 18.38
N GLN A 317 -1.81 6.10 19.11
CA GLN A 317 -1.87 7.56 19.22
C GLN A 317 -0.54 8.19 19.66
N GLY A 318 0.12 7.61 20.66
CA GLY A 318 1.34 8.18 21.25
C GLY A 318 1.14 9.62 21.73
N ILE A 319 2.07 10.51 21.36
CA ILE A 319 1.99 11.94 21.67
C ILE A 319 1.07 12.74 20.73
N CYS A 320 0.47 12.10 19.73
CA CYS A 320 -0.39 12.77 18.75
C CYS A 320 -1.75 13.21 19.34
N PRO A 321 -2.42 14.20 18.73
CA PRO A 321 -3.78 14.58 19.10
C PRO A 321 -4.78 13.43 18.97
N GLU A 322 -5.95 13.53 19.59
CA GLU A 322 -7.04 12.57 19.39
C GLU A 322 -7.51 12.56 17.92
N GLY A 323 -7.74 11.37 17.35
CA GLY A 323 -8.03 11.17 15.93
C GLY A 323 -6.81 11.25 15.00
N TRP A 324 -5.61 11.20 15.60
CA TRP A 324 -4.33 11.15 14.91
C TRP A 324 -3.42 10.15 15.62
N HIS A 325 -2.52 9.54 14.87
CA HIS A 325 -1.55 8.60 15.41
C HIS A 325 -0.13 8.85 14.90
N VAL A 326 0.83 8.22 15.59
CA VAL A 326 2.21 8.16 15.11
C VAL A 326 2.22 7.22 13.91
N PRO A 327 2.74 7.65 12.74
CA PRO A 327 2.61 6.91 11.49
C PRO A 327 3.27 5.54 11.58
N GLU A 328 2.60 4.54 11.02
CA GLU A 328 3.16 3.23 10.82
C GLU A 328 4.23 3.22 9.74
N ASP A 329 5.01 2.14 9.69
CA ASP A 329 5.98 1.99 8.61
C ASP A 329 5.32 1.93 7.23
N MET A 330 4.15 1.28 7.12
CA MET A 330 3.42 1.13 5.85
C MET A 330 2.83 2.46 5.36
N GLU A 331 2.36 3.33 6.26
CA GLU A 331 1.86 4.66 5.89
C GLU A 331 2.97 5.55 5.37
N TRP A 332 4.17 5.45 5.96
CA TRP A 332 5.36 6.07 5.37
C TRP A 332 5.66 5.52 3.99
N GLN A 333 5.59 4.19 3.78
CA GLN A 333 5.84 3.60 2.46
C GLN A 333 4.82 4.08 1.40
N ILE A 334 3.57 4.31 1.79
CA ILE A 334 2.55 4.91 0.93
C ILE A 334 2.93 6.33 0.55
N LEU A 335 3.29 7.17 1.53
CA LEU A 335 3.77 8.53 1.27
C LEU A 335 4.97 8.50 0.33
N GLU A 336 5.95 7.64 0.60
CA GLU A 336 7.19 7.53 -0.17
C GLU A 336 6.93 7.11 -1.62
N GLY A 337 6.03 6.14 -1.86
CA GLY A 337 5.61 5.78 -3.22
C GLY A 337 4.89 6.93 -3.93
N ALA A 338 3.90 7.52 -3.27
CA ALA A 338 3.05 8.55 -3.86
C ALA A 338 3.81 9.81 -4.29
N VAL A 339 4.94 10.11 -3.64
CA VAL A 339 5.75 11.31 -3.90
C VAL A 339 7.05 11.00 -4.66
N ASP A 340 7.28 9.75 -5.08
CA ASP A 340 8.43 9.38 -5.91
C ASP A 340 8.09 9.48 -7.40
N SER A 341 9.05 9.93 -8.20
CA SER A 341 8.84 10.06 -9.65
C SER A 341 9.01 8.75 -10.42
N ASN A 342 9.61 7.71 -9.84
CA ASN A 342 10.00 6.48 -10.56
C ASN A 342 9.41 5.20 -9.98
N TYR A 343 9.13 5.17 -8.68
CA TYR A 343 8.75 3.96 -7.97
C TYR A 343 7.38 4.11 -7.32
N ARG A 344 6.52 3.12 -7.55
CA ARG A 344 5.10 3.19 -7.18
C ARG A 344 4.83 2.72 -5.76
N ILE A 345 3.69 3.09 -5.20
CA ILE A 345 3.14 2.50 -3.97
C ILE A 345 3.13 0.98 -4.08
N GLY A 346 3.66 0.30 -3.05
CA GLY A 346 3.74 -1.15 -2.98
C GLY A 346 4.97 -1.78 -3.64
N ASP A 347 5.85 -0.99 -4.28
CA ASP A 347 7.14 -1.46 -4.80
C ASP A 347 7.97 -2.14 -3.67
N PRO A 348 8.52 -3.35 -3.88
CA PRO A 348 9.32 -4.04 -2.89
C PRO A 348 10.51 -3.23 -2.34
N LEU A 349 11.04 -2.24 -3.07
CA LEU A 349 12.13 -1.41 -2.59
C LEU A 349 11.77 -0.63 -1.32
N TRP A 350 10.48 -0.33 -1.10
CA TRP A 350 10.00 0.35 0.10
C TRP A 350 10.14 -0.51 1.36
N MET A 351 10.61 -1.75 1.24
CA MET A 351 11.01 -2.60 2.37
C MET A 351 12.51 -2.52 2.69
N ASN A 352 13.33 -1.91 1.83
CA ASN A 352 14.78 -1.89 1.99
C ASN A 352 15.22 -0.91 3.09
N ASN A 353 16.13 -1.37 3.95
CA ASN A 353 16.84 -0.56 4.95
C ASN A 353 18.05 0.15 4.31
N SER A 354 17.78 1.13 3.46
CA SER A 354 18.80 1.91 2.76
C SER A 354 18.23 3.24 2.28
N PHE A 355 19.05 4.02 1.58
CA PHE A 355 18.53 5.10 0.75
C PHE A 355 17.73 4.51 -0.42
N ARG A 356 16.51 5.00 -0.57
CA ARG A 356 15.49 4.46 -1.48
C ARG A 356 14.67 5.57 -2.14
N GLY A 357 13.91 5.18 -3.16
CA GLY A 357 13.33 6.11 -4.12
C GLY A 357 14.38 6.76 -5.02
N SER A 358 13.94 7.61 -5.95
CA SER A 358 14.77 8.53 -6.71
C SER A 358 14.88 9.90 -6.06
N ASP A 359 13.75 10.45 -5.62
CA ASP A 359 13.60 11.88 -5.32
C ASP A 359 12.63 12.17 -4.16
N VAL A 360 12.11 11.14 -3.46
CA VAL A 360 11.25 11.27 -2.28
C VAL A 360 11.75 12.30 -1.27
N GLY A 361 13.02 12.19 -0.87
CA GLY A 361 13.61 13.11 0.10
C GLY A 361 13.66 14.55 -0.42
N GLY A 362 13.91 14.73 -1.71
CA GLY A 362 13.84 16.05 -2.35
C GLY A 362 12.42 16.61 -2.33
N ASN A 363 11.43 15.79 -2.67
CA ASN A 363 10.03 16.20 -2.76
C ASN A 363 9.40 16.51 -1.39
N LEU A 364 9.91 15.93 -0.30
CA LEU A 364 9.40 16.14 1.06
C LEU A 364 10.18 17.20 1.88
N LYS A 365 11.47 17.44 1.57
CA LYS A 365 12.29 18.42 2.29
C LYS A 365 11.82 19.85 2.04
N GLN A 366 11.91 20.69 3.08
CA GLN A 366 11.78 22.14 2.92
C GLN A 366 12.69 22.63 1.79
N LYS A 367 12.10 23.40 0.88
CA LYS A 367 12.80 24.01 -0.25
C LYS A 367 13.83 25.05 0.19
N GLY A 368 14.97 25.08 -0.51
CA GLY A 368 16.03 26.07 -0.29
C GLY A 368 17.00 25.69 0.82
N THR A 369 17.81 26.65 1.25
CA THR A 369 18.94 26.41 2.17
C THR A 369 18.91 27.37 3.36
N THR A 370 17.72 27.82 3.77
CA THR A 370 17.57 28.71 4.93
C THR A 370 17.84 27.96 6.23
N LEU A 371 17.31 26.75 6.38
CA LEU A 371 17.58 25.85 7.51
C LEU A 371 18.46 24.66 7.11
N TRP A 372 18.39 24.24 5.85
CA TRP A 372 19.21 23.15 5.33
C TRP A 372 20.56 23.64 4.83
N GLN A 373 21.60 22.86 5.08
CA GLN A 373 22.93 23.10 4.52
C GLN A 373 22.93 22.95 2.98
N PRO A 374 23.57 23.88 2.24
CA PRO A 374 23.73 23.73 0.80
C PRO A 374 24.49 22.44 0.44
N PRO A 375 24.06 21.68 -0.60
CA PRO A 375 23.13 22.14 -1.63
C PRO A 375 21.65 21.83 -1.37
N ASN A 376 21.30 21.17 -0.25
CA ASN A 376 19.97 20.60 -0.03
C ASN A 376 19.44 19.85 -1.28
N THR A 377 20.21 18.85 -1.73
CA THR A 377 20.05 18.17 -3.02
C THR A 377 18.61 17.78 -3.29
N GLY A 378 18.08 18.26 -4.42
CA GLY A 378 16.75 17.91 -4.93
C GLY A 378 15.57 18.51 -4.16
N ALA A 379 15.79 19.36 -3.17
CA ALA A 379 14.69 19.85 -2.33
C ALA A 379 13.74 20.79 -3.07
N THR A 380 12.48 20.36 -3.21
CA THR A 380 11.42 21.09 -3.90
C THR A 380 10.23 21.42 -3.00
N ASP A 381 10.02 20.64 -1.93
CA ASP A 381 8.80 20.65 -1.11
C ASP A 381 7.52 20.57 -1.96
N ALA A 382 7.53 19.71 -2.99
CA ALA A 382 6.49 19.65 -4.02
C ALA A 382 5.08 19.39 -3.48
N PHE A 383 4.99 18.73 -2.32
CA PHE A 383 3.74 18.32 -1.68
C PHE A 383 3.40 19.09 -0.40
N GLY A 384 4.25 20.04 0.02
CA GLY A 384 4.04 20.87 1.20
C GLY A 384 4.32 20.17 2.54
N PHE A 385 4.94 19.00 2.53
CA PHE A 385 5.32 18.25 3.74
C PHE A 385 6.28 19.04 4.62
N MET A 386 7.23 19.77 4.02
CA MET A 386 8.15 20.68 4.69
C MET A 386 9.01 20.00 5.77
N ALA A 387 9.69 18.91 5.45
CA ALA A 387 10.61 18.26 6.40
C ALA A 387 11.79 19.20 6.76
N LEU A 388 12.03 19.35 8.06
CA LEU A 388 13.03 20.26 8.63
C LEU A 388 14.25 19.51 9.16
N PRO A 389 15.46 20.08 9.07
CA PRO A 389 16.69 19.40 9.46
C PRO A 389 16.93 19.51 10.97
N ALA A 390 16.03 18.93 11.75
CA ALA A 390 16.02 18.97 13.20
C ALA A 390 17.15 18.14 13.83
N GLY A 391 17.92 17.38 13.05
CA GLY A 391 18.93 16.48 13.57
C GLY A 391 18.34 15.38 14.45
N TYR A 392 19.11 14.97 15.45
CA TYR A 392 18.72 13.98 16.44
C TYR A 392 19.51 14.15 17.73
N PHE A 393 19.04 13.52 18.80
CA PHE A 393 19.74 13.47 20.09
C PHE A 393 20.12 12.02 20.41
N VAL A 394 21.36 11.79 20.84
CA VAL A 394 21.88 10.48 21.25
C VAL A 394 23.05 10.66 22.20
N GLN A 395 23.19 9.80 23.20
CA GLN A 395 24.33 9.81 24.15
C GLN A 395 24.60 11.21 24.74
N ASN A 396 23.54 11.91 25.17
CA ASN A 396 23.60 13.26 25.76
C ASN A 396 24.17 14.34 24.82
N ALA A 397 24.09 14.13 23.51
CA ALA A 397 24.58 15.08 22.51
C ALA A 397 23.62 15.21 21.33
N PHE A 398 23.61 16.40 20.73
CA PHE A 398 22.83 16.72 19.54
C PHE A 398 23.66 16.59 18.27
N TRP A 399 23.08 16.04 17.21
CA TRP A 399 23.78 15.71 15.98
C TRP A 399 22.95 16.01 14.73
N GLY A 400 23.64 16.32 13.64
CA GLY A 400 23.03 16.57 12.33
C GLY A 400 22.06 17.75 12.20
N PRO A 401 22.03 18.79 13.07
CA PRO A 401 21.21 19.97 12.79
C PRO A 401 21.61 20.55 11.43
N GLU A 402 20.65 21.06 10.67
CA GLU A 402 20.83 21.62 9.32
C GLU A 402 21.23 20.61 8.23
N TYR A 403 21.75 19.43 8.61
CA TYR A 403 22.18 18.38 7.68
C TYR A 403 21.16 17.25 7.51
N LYS A 404 20.32 16.99 8.52
CA LYS A 404 19.49 15.79 8.56
C LYS A 404 18.14 16.03 9.22
N ALA A 405 17.10 15.45 8.63
CA ALA A 405 15.80 15.26 9.26
C ALA A 405 15.67 13.79 9.67
N TYR A 406 15.15 13.52 10.87
CA TYR A 406 14.82 12.19 11.36
C TYR A 406 13.38 12.17 11.87
N LEU A 407 12.58 11.22 11.38
CA LEU A 407 11.17 11.08 11.73
C LEU A 407 10.87 9.64 12.13
N TRP A 408 10.28 9.46 13.29
CA TRP A 408 9.91 8.14 13.80
C TRP A 408 8.72 7.51 13.08
N THR A 409 8.64 6.18 13.17
CA THR A 409 7.41 5.40 12.99
C THR A 409 6.98 4.78 14.31
N SER A 410 5.71 4.37 14.41
CA SER A 410 5.15 3.63 15.56
C SER A 410 5.47 2.14 15.55
N GLU A 411 6.27 1.66 14.58
CA GLU A 411 6.42 0.23 14.32
C GLU A 411 7.06 -0.51 15.51
N TYR A 412 6.49 -1.66 15.87
CA TYR A 412 6.96 -2.52 16.94
C TYR A 412 6.89 -4.00 16.51
N PRO A 413 7.92 -4.83 16.80
CA PRO A 413 9.11 -4.55 17.63
C PRO A 413 10.25 -3.83 16.90
N GLN A 414 10.24 -3.77 15.57
CA GLN A 414 11.24 -3.06 14.78
C GLN A 414 10.91 -1.58 14.69
N LYS A 415 11.63 -0.76 15.45
CA LYS A 415 11.43 0.69 15.48
C LYS A 415 12.11 1.32 14.28
N TYR A 416 11.35 1.71 13.26
CA TYR A 416 11.90 2.34 12.07
C TYR A 416 11.91 3.87 12.18
N TYR A 417 12.82 4.49 11.45
CA TYR A 417 12.78 5.93 11.20
C TYR A 417 12.97 6.20 9.71
N ARG A 418 12.53 7.39 9.29
CA ARG A 418 12.92 7.99 8.00
C ARG A 418 13.95 9.07 8.22
N ASN A 419 14.96 9.08 7.36
CA ASN A 419 16.01 10.08 7.35
C ASN A 419 16.12 10.72 5.97
N MET A 420 16.15 12.04 5.95
CA MET A 420 16.42 12.84 4.75
C MET A 420 17.70 13.63 4.98
N ASP A 421 18.64 13.49 4.05
CA ASP A 421 19.97 14.11 4.15
C ASP A 421 20.09 15.30 3.19
N TRP A 422 20.84 16.32 3.61
CA TRP A 422 21.11 17.54 2.84
C TRP A 422 21.76 17.26 1.48
N ASN A 423 22.51 16.17 1.32
CA ASN A 423 23.20 15.84 0.08
C ASN A 423 22.52 14.71 -0.73
N GLN A 424 21.34 14.26 -0.33
CA GLN A 424 20.57 13.22 -1.02
C GLN A 424 19.19 13.75 -1.43
N ALA A 425 18.73 13.37 -2.63
CA ALA A 425 17.32 13.51 -3.02
C ALA A 425 16.48 12.31 -2.57
N LYS A 426 17.11 11.23 -2.14
CA LYS A 426 16.46 10.00 -1.64
C LYS A 426 16.07 10.12 -0.18
N VAL A 427 15.14 9.28 0.25
CA VAL A 427 14.84 9.06 1.66
C VAL A 427 15.55 7.79 2.14
N ARG A 428 15.98 7.74 3.38
CA ARG A 428 16.52 6.52 4.00
C ARG A 428 15.54 5.96 5.01
N ARG A 429 15.30 4.66 4.97
CA ARG A 429 14.72 3.90 6.08
C ARG A 429 15.81 3.12 6.81
N ASN A 430 15.74 3.07 8.12
CA ASN A 430 16.56 2.16 8.92
C ASN A 430 15.91 1.86 10.26
N ASP A 431 16.45 0.88 10.97
CA ASP A 431 16.12 0.63 12.38
C ASP A 431 16.78 1.67 13.30
N GLY A 432 15.98 2.28 14.18
CA GLY A 432 16.41 3.37 15.06
C GLY A 432 16.98 2.95 16.39
N GLY A 433 16.88 1.67 16.75
CA GLY A 433 17.21 1.20 18.09
C GLY A 433 16.44 1.99 19.18
N ASN A 434 16.93 1.93 20.42
CA ASN A 434 16.35 2.65 21.57
C ASN A 434 17.22 3.83 22.02
N GLU A 435 18.28 4.17 21.28
CA GLU A 435 19.36 5.01 21.79
C GLU A 435 19.32 6.45 21.26
N ALA A 436 18.42 6.78 20.35
CA ALA A 436 18.29 8.11 19.80
C ALA A 436 16.87 8.68 19.97
N ALA A 437 16.77 10.00 20.00
CA ALA A 437 15.53 10.75 19.99
C ALA A 437 15.40 11.52 18.67
N PHE A 438 14.26 11.38 18.01
CA PHE A 438 13.95 11.96 16.71
C PHE A 438 12.66 12.79 16.76
N SER A 439 12.40 13.55 15.70
CA SER A 439 11.15 14.27 15.53
C SER A 439 10.00 13.30 15.23
N VAL A 440 8.77 13.79 15.45
CA VAL A 440 7.54 13.03 15.24
C VAL A 440 6.60 13.89 14.42
N ARG A 441 5.94 13.26 13.45
CA ARG A 441 4.77 13.82 12.76
C ARG A 441 3.63 12.85 12.92
N CYS A 442 2.42 13.38 12.99
CA CYS A 442 1.23 12.57 13.13
C CYS A 442 0.48 12.51 11.80
N VAL A 443 -0.13 11.37 11.55
CA VAL A 443 -1.04 11.13 10.44
C VAL A 443 -2.44 10.92 11.01
N LYS A 444 -3.47 11.34 10.28
CA LYS A 444 -4.86 11.24 10.71
C LYS A 444 -5.38 9.81 10.52
N ASP A 445 -6.20 9.34 11.46
CA ASP A 445 -6.85 8.03 11.43
C ASP A 445 -7.82 7.84 10.24
#